data_AF-A0A2M9LYK8-F1
#
_entry.id   AF-A0A2M9LYK8-F1
#
_cell.length_a   1.000
_cell.length_b   1.000
_cell.length_c   1.000
_cell.angle_alpha   90.00
_cell.angle_beta   90.00
_cell.angle_gamma   90.00
#
_symmetry.space_group_name_H-M   'P 1'
#
loop_
_entity.id
_entity.type
_entity.pdbx_description
1 polymer ?
#
loop_
_entity_poly.entity_id
_entity_poly.type
_entity_poly.pdbx_seq_one_letter_code
_entity_poly.pdbx_strand_id
1 'polypeptide(L)'
;MRRAPTILHLDMDAFYAAAEQAAKPSLRGKPVVVGGIGPRGVVATASYEARVFGVRSAMPTAQARRLCPNAAYLSPRFTLYRQVSEVVMELLRALSPLVEPLSLDEAFVDLEAGGVPAETAAVRAVGEQLRRDIRAATGLTGSVGLAGAKMLAKIASEAAKPDGLVVIEPGTERELLGPMPVRTLPGVGPATAETLRRAGIHTVAETAEAGEAELVRLLGKAHGTGLYGMALGRDERPVVAERDAKSVSVEDTFEVDLTDRTRVRNEVLRLADRCVARLRSAGRSGRTVVIKVRNYDFSTLTRSETLRGPTDDPAVVREAAVRLLETVDTTGGVRLLGVGVSGLADFTQEDLFAQLATEREAAEQAAGATAEPEGVAAGEPEPGAELPRRWHPGLDVIHEEFGAGWVQGSGVGRVTVRFEAPWSAPGRVRTFAVDDPALRPGEPLPLRGGPDQSSAPAIRPKSVSPADEDESAGGAEISRR
;
A
#
# COMPACT_ATOMS: atom_id res chain seq x y z
N MET A 1 -16.19 -24.90 -5.25
CA MET A 1 -14.76 -24.74 -4.91
C MET A 1 -13.91 -25.50 -5.91
N ARG A 2 -12.68 -25.03 -6.15
CA ARG A 2 -11.77 -25.69 -7.10
C ARG A 2 -11.36 -27.08 -6.61
N ARG A 3 -11.06 -27.97 -7.54
CA ARG A 3 -10.64 -29.36 -7.26
C ARG A 3 -9.15 -29.49 -6.95
N ALA A 4 -8.38 -28.42 -7.14
CA ALA A 4 -6.95 -28.34 -6.86
C ALA A 4 -6.61 -27.00 -6.17
N PRO A 5 -5.50 -26.91 -5.42
CA PRO A 5 -5.13 -25.71 -4.69
C PRO A 5 -4.44 -24.65 -5.59
N THR A 6 -5.08 -24.27 -6.70
CA THR A 6 -4.49 -23.44 -7.76
C THR A 6 -4.48 -21.94 -7.47
N ILE A 7 -5.07 -21.49 -6.35
CA ILE A 7 -4.99 -20.10 -5.91
C ILE A 7 -3.75 -19.95 -5.02
N LEU A 8 -2.80 -19.15 -5.49
CA LEU A 8 -1.64 -18.73 -4.74
C LEU A 8 -1.89 -17.39 -4.06
N HIS A 9 -1.41 -17.26 -2.84
CA HIS A 9 -1.28 -15.99 -2.14
C HIS A 9 0.17 -15.84 -1.70
N LEU A 10 0.80 -14.74 -2.11
CA LEU A 10 2.13 -14.34 -1.64
C LEU A 10 1.96 -13.19 -0.65
N ASP A 11 2.73 -13.22 0.45
CA ASP A 11 2.87 -12.12 1.41
C ASP A 11 4.35 -11.99 1.82
N MET A 12 4.97 -10.82 1.56
CA MET A 12 6.38 -10.59 1.88
C MET A 12 6.61 -10.48 3.41
N ASP A 13 7.64 -11.18 3.88
CA ASP A 13 7.90 -11.32 5.31
C ASP A 13 8.36 -10.01 5.96
N ALA A 14 7.54 -9.47 6.88
CA ALA A 14 7.82 -8.23 7.60
C ALA A 14 8.33 -7.11 6.69
N PHE A 15 7.70 -6.96 5.51
CA PHE A 15 8.23 -6.32 4.31
C PHE A 15 9.09 -5.06 4.54
N TYR A 16 8.51 -3.99 5.11
CA TYR A 16 9.26 -2.74 5.29
C TYR A 16 10.46 -2.92 6.23
N ALA A 17 10.30 -3.65 7.33
CA ALA A 17 11.39 -3.87 8.27
C ALA A 17 12.50 -4.74 7.65
N ALA A 18 12.14 -5.77 6.89
CA ALA A 18 13.08 -6.62 6.18
C ALA A 18 13.84 -5.85 5.08
N ALA A 19 13.15 -4.97 4.33
CA ALA A 19 13.77 -4.07 3.36
C ALA A 19 14.76 -3.10 4.03
N GLU A 20 14.42 -2.55 5.19
CA GLU A 20 15.34 -1.70 5.97
C GLU A 20 16.56 -2.47 6.49
N GLN A 21 16.38 -3.69 7.01
CA GLN A 21 17.49 -4.55 7.45
C GLN A 21 18.38 -4.99 6.27
N ALA A 22 17.80 -5.24 5.10
CA ALA A 22 18.55 -5.58 3.90
C ALA A 22 19.40 -4.38 3.42
N ALA A 23 18.81 -3.19 3.40
CA ALA A 23 19.46 -1.95 2.98
C ALA A 23 20.55 -1.47 3.95
N LYS A 24 20.43 -1.79 5.24
CA LYS A 24 21.29 -1.29 6.32
C LYS A 24 21.96 -2.46 7.05
N PRO A 25 23.18 -2.88 6.63
CA PRO A 25 23.88 -4.03 7.22
C PRO A 25 23.97 -4.00 8.75
N SER A 26 24.10 -2.81 9.34
CA SER A 26 24.16 -2.63 10.79
C SER A 26 22.86 -2.97 11.54
N LEU A 27 21.73 -3.13 10.84
CA LEU A 27 20.41 -3.47 11.40
C LEU A 27 20.01 -4.94 11.22
N ARG A 28 20.77 -5.73 10.46
CA ARG A 28 20.48 -7.15 10.24
C ARG A 28 20.42 -7.93 11.56
N GLY A 29 19.36 -8.70 11.76
CA GLY A 29 19.16 -9.46 13.00
C GLY A 29 18.83 -8.60 14.22
N LYS A 30 18.54 -7.30 14.05
CA LYS A 30 18.18 -6.39 15.14
C LYS A 30 16.70 -6.01 15.08
N PRO A 31 16.07 -5.70 16.23
CA PRO A 31 14.70 -5.18 16.26
C PRO A 31 14.60 -3.88 15.45
N VAL A 32 13.77 -3.91 14.40
CA VAL A 32 13.47 -2.74 13.55
C VAL A 32 11.97 -2.49 13.55
N VAL A 33 11.60 -1.23 13.70
CA VAL A 33 10.21 -0.76 13.68
C VAL A 33 10.12 0.37 12.67
N VAL A 34 9.31 0.18 11.63
CA VAL A 34 9.05 1.18 10.59
C VAL A 34 7.68 1.79 10.82
N GLY A 35 7.56 3.12 10.78
CA GLY A 35 6.27 3.79 10.91
C GLY A 35 6.40 5.26 11.28
N GLY A 36 5.30 5.84 11.77
CA GLY A 36 5.34 7.20 12.30
C GLY A 36 6.22 7.25 13.55
N ILE A 37 7.30 8.03 13.52
CA ILE A 37 8.25 8.11 14.64
C ILE A 37 7.89 9.17 15.69
N GLY A 38 6.95 10.08 15.36
CA GLY A 38 6.45 11.12 16.24
C GLY A 38 5.48 10.62 17.32
N PRO A 39 5.00 11.51 18.21
CA PRO A 39 4.21 11.14 19.39
C PRO A 39 2.87 10.46 19.06
N ARG A 40 2.30 10.78 17.90
CA ARG A 40 1.03 10.21 17.39
C ARG A 40 1.26 9.14 16.32
N GLY A 41 2.51 8.75 16.13
CA GLY A 41 2.89 7.75 15.15
C GLY A 41 2.38 6.36 15.49
N VAL A 42 2.25 5.55 14.45
CA VAL A 42 1.80 4.16 14.52
C VAL A 42 2.83 3.29 13.80
N VAL A 43 3.06 2.09 14.33
CA VAL A 43 3.89 1.08 13.70
C VAL A 43 3.24 0.61 12.40
N ALA A 44 3.89 0.83 11.27
CA ALA A 44 3.49 0.25 9.99
C ALA A 44 3.91 -1.23 9.94
N THR A 45 5.18 -1.50 10.25
CA THR A 45 5.75 -2.85 10.25
C THR A 45 6.77 -2.99 11.38
N ALA A 46 6.78 -4.15 12.02
CA ALA A 46 7.80 -4.56 12.99
C ALA A 46 8.50 -5.82 12.48
N SER A 47 9.83 -5.85 12.60
CA SER A 47 10.65 -7.02 12.29
C SER A 47 10.31 -8.18 13.23
N TYR A 48 10.66 -9.41 12.85
CA TYR A 48 10.41 -10.57 13.71
C TYR A 48 11.12 -10.44 15.06
N GLU A 49 12.32 -9.85 15.10
CA GLU A 49 13.06 -9.59 16.34
C GLU A 49 12.33 -8.58 17.23
N ALA A 50 11.65 -7.58 16.66
CA ALA A 50 10.82 -6.64 17.43
C ALA A 50 9.50 -7.29 17.90
N ARG A 51 8.93 -8.20 17.12
CA ARG A 51 7.69 -8.93 17.48
C ARG A 51 7.87 -9.83 18.71
N VAL A 52 9.07 -10.34 18.98
CA VAL A 52 9.39 -11.08 20.22
C VAL A 52 9.08 -10.24 21.47
N PHE A 53 9.26 -8.91 21.39
CA PHE A 53 8.93 -7.98 22.48
C PHE A 53 7.46 -7.55 22.50
N GLY A 54 6.60 -8.16 21.68
CA GLY A 54 5.18 -7.85 21.59
C GLY A 54 4.84 -6.65 20.72
N VAL A 55 5.81 -6.08 19.99
CA VAL A 55 5.54 -5.01 19.02
C VAL A 55 4.78 -5.56 17.81
N ARG A 56 3.73 -4.88 17.37
CA ARG A 56 2.88 -5.30 16.25
C ARG A 56 2.49 -4.11 15.38
N SER A 57 2.14 -4.38 14.12
CA SER A 57 1.55 -3.37 13.23
C SER A 57 0.28 -2.77 13.84
N ALA A 58 0.00 -1.52 13.47
CA ALA A 58 -1.07 -0.70 14.03
C ALA A 58 -0.93 -0.36 15.54
N MET A 59 0.14 -0.78 16.22
CA MET A 59 0.43 -0.36 17.59
C MET A 59 0.88 1.11 17.62
N PRO A 60 0.45 1.93 18.60
CA PRO A 60 1.01 3.26 18.82
C PRO A 60 2.53 3.19 19.04
N THR A 61 3.31 4.02 18.33
CA THR A 61 4.78 4.00 18.41
C THR A 61 5.28 4.25 19.84
N ALA A 62 4.58 5.07 20.62
CA ALA A 62 4.92 5.30 22.03
C ALA A 62 4.81 4.01 22.87
N GLN A 63 3.82 3.16 22.60
CA GLN A 63 3.71 1.85 23.24
C GLN A 63 4.81 0.91 22.76
N ALA A 64 5.10 0.89 21.46
CA ALA A 64 6.21 0.11 20.92
C ALA A 64 7.55 0.47 21.58
N ARG A 65 7.83 1.77 21.80
CA ARG A 65 9.04 2.26 22.48
C ARG A 65 9.14 1.80 23.94
N ARG A 66 8.01 1.64 24.62
CA ARG A 66 8.00 1.07 25.98
C ARG A 66 8.32 -0.42 25.99
N LEU A 67 7.82 -1.15 24.98
CA LEU A 67 8.03 -2.60 24.86
C LEU A 67 9.43 -2.96 24.35
N CYS A 68 9.96 -2.21 23.39
CA CYS A 68 11.24 -2.48 22.74
C CYS A 68 12.07 -1.19 22.62
N PRO A 69 12.57 -0.63 23.74
CA PRO A 69 13.23 0.68 23.75
C PRO A 69 14.50 0.75 22.90
N ASN A 70 15.17 -0.40 22.71
CA ASN A 70 16.42 -0.51 21.96
C ASN A 70 16.22 -0.82 20.46
N ALA A 71 14.98 -0.86 19.97
CA ALA A 71 14.73 -1.04 18.54
C ALA A 71 15.16 0.17 17.71
N ALA A 72 15.52 -0.07 16.45
CA ALA A 72 15.67 0.98 15.46
C ALA A 72 14.28 1.45 14.99
N TYR A 73 13.92 2.70 15.28
CA TYR A 73 12.68 3.32 14.82
C TYR A 73 12.94 4.17 13.59
N LEU A 74 12.43 3.74 12.44
CA LEU A 74 12.72 4.32 11.14
C LEU A 74 11.47 4.92 10.50
N SER A 75 11.65 6.05 9.83
CA SER A 75 10.65 6.61 8.93
C SER A 75 10.51 5.75 7.66
N PRO A 76 9.30 5.58 7.11
CA PRO A 76 9.08 4.80 5.90
C PRO A 76 9.80 5.39 4.68
N ARG A 77 10.47 4.54 3.89
CA ARG A 77 11.09 4.87 2.59
C ARG A 77 10.34 4.24 1.43
N PHE A 78 9.20 4.83 1.06
CA PHE A 78 8.31 4.27 0.04
C PHE A 78 8.93 4.11 -1.35
N THR A 79 9.94 4.91 -1.71
CA THR A 79 10.70 4.72 -2.97
C THR A 79 11.33 3.32 -3.01
N LEU A 80 12.06 2.93 -1.95
CA LEU A 80 12.64 1.59 -1.83
C LEU A 80 11.54 0.52 -1.85
N TYR A 81 10.47 0.72 -1.08
CA TYR A 81 9.41 -0.30 -0.96
C TYR A 81 8.71 -0.54 -2.29
N ARG A 82 8.49 0.50 -3.10
CA ARG A 82 7.92 0.38 -4.44
C ARG A 82 8.88 -0.34 -5.40
N GLN A 83 10.16 0.01 -5.41
CA GLN A 83 11.15 -0.66 -6.25
C GLN A 83 11.20 -2.17 -5.98
N VAL A 84 11.16 -2.59 -4.71
CA VAL A 84 11.14 -4.01 -4.37
C VAL A 84 9.79 -4.65 -4.75
N SER A 85 8.68 -3.95 -4.50
CA SER A 85 7.33 -4.40 -4.87
C SER A 85 7.21 -4.65 -6.38
N GLU A 86 7.74 -3.74 -7.20
CA GLU A 86 7.72 -3.84 -8.67
C GLU A 86 8.40 -5.13 -9.14
N VAL A 87 9.58 -5.44 -8.61
CA VAL A 87 10.30 -6.69 -8.93
C VAL A 87 9.47 -7.92 -8.53
N VAL A 88 8.87 -7.92 -7.34
CA VAL A 88 8.03 -9.05 -6.88
C VAL A 88 6.78 -9.20 -7.74
N MET A 89 6.11 -8.10 -8.08
CA MET A 89 4.92 -8.12 -8.92
C MET A 89 5.23 -8.55 -10.36
N GLU A 90 6.41 -8.23 -10.88
CA GLU A 90 6.88 -8.75 -12.17
C GLU A 90 7.03 -10.28 -12.15
N LEU A 91 7.66 -10.83 -11.11
CA LEU A 91 7.77 -12.29 -10.91
C LEU A 91 6.40 -12.96 -10.85
N LEU A 92 5.44 -12.36 -10.17
CA LEU A 92 4.07 -12.88 -10.08
C LEU A 92 3.34 -12.84 -11.44
N ARG A 93 3.46 -11.73 -12.18
CA ARG A 93 2.86 -11.58 -13.52
C ARG A 93 3.45 -12.55 -14.54
N ALA A 94 4.70 -12.98 -14.35
CA ALA A 94 5.30 -14.02 -15.17
C ALA A 94 4.66 -15.41 -14.94
N LEU A 95 3.99 -15.63 -13.80
CA LEU A 95 3.31 -16.89 -13.50
C LEU A 95 1.89 -16.97 -14.07
N SER A 96 1.19 -15.84 -14.21
CA SER A 96 -0.21 -15.81 -14.63
C SER A 96 -0.64 -14.41 -15.08
N PRO A 97 -1.56 -14.30 -16.06
CA PRO A 97 -2.22 -13.03 -16.37
C PRO A 97 -3.19 -12.57 -15.26
N LEU A 98 -3.60 -13.46 -14.35
CA LEU A 98 -4.52 -13.16 -13.26
C LEU A 98 -3.77 -12.99 -11.94
N VAL A 99 -3.24 -11.77 -11.74
CA VAL A 99 -2.60 -11.33 -10.50
C VAL A 99 -3.43 -10.20 -9.89
N GLU A 100 -3.93 -10.37 -8.66
CA GLU A 100 -4.70 -9.37 -7.91
C GLU A 100 -3.85 -8.82 -6.75
N PRO A 101 -3.17 -7.67 -6.91
CA PRO A 101 -2.44 -7.03 -5.83
C PRO A 101 -3.38 -6.53 -4.72
N LEU A 102 -3.02 -6.76 -3.46
CA LEU A 102 -3.74 -6.26 -2.29
C LEU A 102 -3.02 -5.08 -1.63
N SER A 103 -1.69 -5.13 -1.63
CA SER A 103 -0.78 -4.12 -1.10
C SER A 103 0.56 -4.17 -1.87
N LEU A 104 1.58 -3.44 -1.40
CA LEU A 104 2.92 -3.48 -2.00
C LEU A 104 3.60 -4.85 -1.84
N ASP A 105 3.23 -5.61 -0.81
CA ASP A 105 3.84 -6.86 -0.40
C ASP A 105 2.98 -8.11 -0.60
N GLU A 106 1.75 -7.95 -1.09
CA GLU A 106 0.76 -9.03 -1.09
C GLU A 106 -0.04 -9.07 -2.38
N ALA A 107 -0.24 -10.28 -2.91
CA ALA A 107 -1.07 -10.52 -4.09
C ALA A 107 -1.67 -11.94 -4.11
N PHE A 108 -2.85 -12.06 -4.72
CA PHE A 108 -3.38 -13.35 -5.17
C PHE A 108 -2.95 -13.62 -6.61
N VAL A 109 -2.71 -14.89 -6.93
CA VAL A 109 -2.45 -15.36 -8.29
C VAL A 109 -3.28 -16.59 -8.58
N ASP A 110 -3.91 -16.62 -9.75
CA ASP A 110 -4.56 -17.83 -10.27
C ASP A 110 -3.57 -18.59 -11.15
N LEU A 111 -2.96 -19.65 -10.61
CA LEU A 111 -1.93 -20.42 -11.31
C LEU A 111 -2.51 -21.25 -12.46
N GLU A 112 -3.78 -21.64 -12.37
CA GLU A 112 -4.45 -22.42 -13.41
C GLU A 112 -4.66 -21.56 -14.67
N ALA A 113 -5.01 -20.28 -14.49
CA ALA A 113 -5.05 -19.30 -15.59
C ALA A 113 -3.66 -19.01 -16.21
N GLY A 114 -2.59 -19.31 -15.48
CA GLY A 114 -1.21 -19.28 -15.96
C GLY A 114 -0.74 -20.55 -16.68
N GLY A 115 -1.60 -21.56 -16.81
CA GLY A 115 -1.28 -22.84 -17.45
C GLY A 115 -0.59 -23.86 -16.54
N VAL A 116 -0.51 -23.60 -15.22
CA VAL A 116 -0.01 -24.60 -14.27
C VAL A 116 -1.03 -25.74 -14.16
N PRO A 117 -0.62 -27.02 -14.33
CA PRO A 117 -1.53 -28.16 -14.16
C PRO A 117 -2.22 -28.11 -12.79
N ALA A 118 -3.50 -28.47 -12.76
CA ALA A 118 -4.34 -28.51 -11.56
C ALA A 118 -4.00 -29.72 -10.66
N GLU A 119 -2.72 -29.83 -10.29
CA GLU A 119 -2.15 -30.87 -9.46
C GLU A 119 -1.35 -30.23 -8.32
N THR A 120 -1.57 -30.68 -7.09
CA THR A 120 -0.90 -30.14 -5.90
C THR A 120 0.63 -30.12 -6.05
N ALA A 121 1.22 -31.18 -6.60
CA ALA A 121 2.68 -31.26 -6.77
C ALA A 121 3.21 -30.16 -7.72
N ALA A 122 2.53 -29.91 -8.83
CA ALA A 122 2.90 -28.86 -9.79
C ALA A 122 2.78 -27.47 -9.17
N VAL A 123 1.64 -27.18 -8.52
CA VAL A 123 1.38 -25.90 -7.85
C VAL A 123 2.39 -25.64 -6.73
N ARG A 124 2.71 -26.65 -5.91
CA ARG A 124 3.75 -26.56 -4.88
C ARG A 124 5.12 -26.24 -5.48
N ALA A 125 5.50 -26.91 -6.56
CA ALA A 125 6.79 -26.67 -7.23
C ALA A 125 6.92 -25.21 -7.71
N VAL A 126 5.85 -24.65 -8.28
CA VAL A 126 5.78 -23.24 -8.68
C VAL A 126 5.94 -22.30 -7.48
N GLY A 127 5.21 -22.55 -6.38
CA GLY A 127 5.32 -21.73 -5.17
C GLY A 127 6.73 -21.76 -4.55
N GLU A 128 7.38 -22.92 -4.50
CA GLU A 128 8.77 -23.03 -4.03
C GLU A 128 9.77 -22.34 -4.96
N GLN A 129 9.54 -22.40 -6.27
CA GLN A 129 10.37 -21.70 -7.25
C GLN A 129 10.23 -20.18 -7.09
N LEU A 130 9.00 -19.67 -6.99
CA LEU A 130 8.73 -18.25 -6.76
C LEU A 130 9.46 -17.72 -5.51
N ARG A 131 9.43 -18.45 -4.40
CA ARG A 131 10.14 -18.08 -3.18
C ARG A 131 11.66 -17.95 -3.39
N ARG A 132 12.26 -18.90 -4.12
CA ARG A 132 13.68 -18.84 -4.49
C ARG A 132 13.99 -17.63 -5.37
N ASP A 133 13.14 -17.36 -6.35
CA ASP A 133 13.33 -16.26 -7.30
C ASP A 133 13.22 -14.89 -6.61
N ILE A 134 12.23 -14.72 -5.72
CA ILE A 134 12.10 -13.52 -4.87
C ILE A 134 13.37 -13.32 -4.05
N ARG A 135 13.87 -14.39 -3.39
CA ARG A 135 15.08 -14.31 -2.55
C ARG A 135 16.34 -13.98 -3.35
N ALA A 136 16.45 -14.51 -4.56
CA ALA A 136 17.55 -14.22 -5.47
C ALA A 136 17.49 -12.74 -5.93
N ALA A 137 16.34 -12.29 -6.44
CA ALA A 137 16.18 -10.97 -7.03
C ALA A 137 16.23 -9.83 -5.98
N THR A 138 15.61 -10.02 -4.82
CA THR A 138 15.42 -8.94 -3.83
C THR A 138 16.29 -9.09 -2.59
N GLY A 139 16.70 -10.32 -2.27
CA GLY A 139 17.30 -10.63 -0.97
C GLY A 139 16.35 -10.62 0.21
N LEU A 140 15.05 -10.54 -0.03
CA LEU A 140 14.00 -10.67 0.97
C LEU A 140 13.33 -12.04 0.84
N THR A 141 12.48 -12.40 1.79
CA THR A 141 11.68 -13.63 1.77
C THR A 141 10.20 -13.28 1.69
N GLY A 142 9.41 -14.21 1.18
CA GLY A 142 7.96 -14.14 1.18
C GLY A 142 7.38 -15.50 1.47
N SER A 143 6.26 -15.50 2.18
CA SER A 143 5.53 -16.70 2.57
C SER A 143 4.39 -16.95 1.58
N VAL A 144 4.20 -18.20 1.21
CA VAL A 144 3.25 -18.61 0.15
C VAL A 144 2.17 -19.52 0.72
N GLY A 145 0.92 -19.19 0.40
CA GLY A 145 -0.23 -20.05 0.67
C GLY A 145 -0.85 -20.53 -0.62
N LEU A 146 -1.17 -21.82 -0.70
CA LEU A 146 -1.79 -22.46 -1.86
C LEU A 146 -3.11 -23.11 -1.41
N ALA A 147 -4.22 -22.78 -2.07
CA ALA A 147 -5.53 -23.35 -1.73
C ALA A 147 -6.52 -23.27 -2.90
N GLY A 148 -7.70 -23.89 -2.73
CA GLY A 148 -8.76 -23.86 -3.74
C GLY A 148 -9.56 -22.54 -3.80
N ALA A 149 -9.28 -21.59 -2.90
CA ALA A 149 -9.95 -20.29 -2.82
C ALA A 149 -9.06 -19.20 -2.17
N LYS A 150 -9.34 -17.93 -2.47
CA LYS A 150 -8.55 -16.77 -2.00
C LYS A 150 -8.44 -16.69 -0.49
N MET A 151 -9.57 -16.77 0.23
CA MET A 151 -9.57 -16.75 1.70
C MET A 151 -8.59 -17.77 2.30
N LEU A 152 -8.64 -19.01 1.82
CA LEU A 152 -7.84 -20.11 2.34
C LEU A 152 -6.36 -19.95 1.98
N ALA A 153 -6.06 -19.51 0.75
CA ALA A 153 -4.69 -19.23 0.34
C ALA A 153 -4.06 -18.14 1.23
N LYS A 154 -4.82 -17.10 1.57
CA LYS A 154 -4.37 -16.07 2.52
C LYS A 154 -4.09 -16.65 3.90
N ILE A 155 -5.01 -17.45 4.46
CA ILE A 155 -4.83 -18.11 5.76
C ILE A 155 -3.59 -19.02 5.74
N ALA A 156 -3.41 -19.80 4.67
CA ALA A 156 -2.25 -20.68 4.49
C ALA A 156 -0.93 -19.89 4.49
N SER A 157 -0.87 -18.76 3.79
CA SER A 157 0.35 -17.94 3.74
C SER A 157 0.71 -17.34 5.11
N GLU A 158 -0.29 -16.96 5.92
CA GLU A 158 -0.05 -16.43 7.27
C GLU A 158 0.47 -17.55 8.19
N ALA A 159 -0.08 -18.75 8.09
CA ALA A 159 0.40 -19.93 8.81
C ALA A 159 1.80 -20.38 8.35
N ALA A 160 2.21 -20.00 7.13
CA ALA A 160 3.51 -20.30 6.57
C ALA A 160 4.62 -19.35 7.03
N LYS A 161 4.30 -18.23 7.69
CA LYS A 161 5.29 -17.23 8.10
C LYS A 161 6.18 -17.70 9.26
N PRO A 162 7.49 -17.35 9.26
CA PRO A 162 8.23 -16.70 8.18
C PRO A 162 8.80 -17.68 7.15
N ASP A 163 9.03 -17.21 5.92
CA ASP A 163 9.76 -17.90 4.86
C ASP A 163 9.32 -19.36 4.67
N GLY A 164 8.02 -19.56 4.48
CA GLY A 164 7.43 -20.89 4.33
C GLY A 164 6.42 -20.98 3.19
N LEU A 165 5.98 -22.22 2.96
CA LEU A 165 4.90 -22.53 2.04
C LEU A 165 3.94 -23.54 2.67
N VAL A 166 2.64 -23.22 2.67
CA VAL A 166 1.58 -24.11 3.15
C VAL A 166 0.58 -24.36 2.03
N VAL A 167 0.16 -25.62 1.89
CA VAL A 167 -0.91 -26.02 0.97
C VAL A 167 -2.11 -26.48 1.79
N ILE A 168 -3.29 -25.95 1.48
CA ILE A 168 -4.57 -26.46 1.98
C ILE A 168 -5.21 -27.27 0.86
N GLU A 169 -5.27 -28.59 1.03
CA GLU A 169 -5.85 -29.50 0.05
C GLU A 169 -7.38 -29.33 -0.02
N PRO A 170 -7.98 -29.29 -1.22
CA PRO A 170 -9.42 -29.29 -1.37
C PRO A 170 -10.08 -30.47 -0.63
N GLY A 171 -11.11 -30.17 0.16
CA GLY A 171 -11.81 -31.14 1.02
C GLY A 171 -11.30 -31.19 2.47
N THR A 172 -10.16 -30.59 2.79
CA THR A 172 -9.59 -30.57 4.16
C THR A 172 -9.91 -29.28 4.92
N GLU A 173 -10.58 -28.32 4.28
CA GLU A 173 -10.68 -26.94 4.75
C GLU A 173 -11.39 -26.83 6.09
N ARG A 174 -12.51 -27.54 6.27
CA ARG A 174 -13.34 -27.43 7.48
C ARG A 174 -12.62 -27.99 8.71
N GLU A 175 -11.89 -29.10 8.54
CA GLU A 175 -11.10 -29.71 9.60
C GLU A 175 -9.94 -28.79 10.02
N LEU A 176 -9.24 -28.20 9.04
CA LEU A 176 -8.15 -27.27 9.29
C LEU A 176 -8.62 -25.97 9.94
N LEU A 177 -9.72 -25.38 9.44
CA LEU A 177 -10.22 -24.11 9.93
C LEU A 177 -10.91 -24.22 11.29
N GLY A 178 -11.66 -25.30 11.53
CA GLY A 178 -12.52 -25.49 12.70
C GLY A 178 -11.92 -25.02 14.03
N PRO A 179 -10.73 -25.52 14.45
CA PRO A 179 -10.12 -25.18 15.73
C PRO A 179 -9.48 -23.78 15.77
N MET A 180 -9.37 -23.07 14.63
CA MET A 180 -8.74 -21.76 14.59
C MET A 180 -9.63 -20.70 15.27
N PRO A 181 -9.03 -19.66 15.88
CA PRO A 181 -9.78 -18.51 16.37
C PRO A 181 -10.57 -17.86 15.24
N VAL A 182 -11.78 -17.36 15.54
CA VAL A 182 -12.63 -16.70 14.53
C VAL A 182 -11.95 -15.48 13.86
N ARG A 183 -10.99 -14.86 14.56
CA ARG A 183 -10.16 -13.75 14.06
C ARG A 183 -9.23 -14.14 12.90
N THR A 184 -9.03 -15.43 12.65
CA THR A 184 -8.28 -15.92 11.48
C THR A 184 -9.05 -15.66 10.18
N LEU A 185 -10.39 -15.56 10.24
CA LEU A 185 -11.20 -15.28 9.05
C LEU A 185 -11.02 -13.81 8.61
N PRO A 186 -10.69 -13.56 7.33
CA PRO A 186 -10.61 -12.20 6.79
C PRO A 186 -11.90 -11.40 7.02
N GLY A 187 -11.76 -10.15 7.45
CA GLY A 187 -12.89 -9.28 7.77
C GLY A 187 -13.38 -9.35 9.22
N VAL A 188 -12.86 -10.27 10.04
CA VAL A 188 -13.15 -10.31 11.49
C VAL A 188 -12.16 -9.43 12.26
N GLY A 189 -12.47 -8.13 12.33
CA GLY A 189 -11.72 -7.16 13.14
C GLY A 189 -12.00 -7.28 14.66
N PRO A 190 -11.31 -6.49 15.52
CA PRO A 190 -11.51 -6.51 16.97
C PRO A 190 -12.95 -6.28 17.41
N ALA A 191 -13.69 -5.40 16.74
CA ALA A 191 -15.09 -5.11 17.05
C ALA A 191 -16.00 -6.31 16.75
N THR A 192 -15.90 -6.90 15.55
CA THR A 192 -16.64 -8.11 15.18
C THR A 192 -16.31 -9.27 16.11
N ALA A 193 -15.02 -9.49 16.39
CA ALA A 193 -14.56 -10.54 17.28
C ALA A 193 -15.15 -10.40 18.69
N GLU A 194 -15.21 -9.18 19.21
CA GLU A 194 -15.81 -8.91 20.52
C GLU A 194 -17.34 -9.14 20.51
N THR A 195 -18.05 -8.77 19.44
CA THR A 195 -19.47 -9.09 19.29
C THR A 195 -19.72 -10.61 19.30
N LEU A 196 -18.93 -11.37 18.55
CA LEU A 196 -19.01 -12.84 18.50
C LEU A 196 -18.65 -13.47 19.86
N ARG A 197 -17.59 -12.97 20.51
CA ARG A 197 -17.16 -13.43 21.84
C ARG A 197 -18.26 -13.26 22.89
N ARG A 198 -19.02 -12.15 22.85
CA ARG A 198 -20.16 -11.93 23.76
C ARG A 198 -21.31 -12.91 23.51
N ALA A 199 -21.40 -13.47 22.30
CA ALA A 199 -22.34 -14.54 21.95
C ALA A 199 -21.77 -15.95 22.22
N GLY A 200 -20.59 -16.06 22.82
CA GLY A 200 -19.93 -17.35 23.10
C GLY A 200 -19.24 -17.99 21.89
N ILE A 201 -19.04 -17.24 20.80
CA ILE A 201 -18.41 -17.71 19.56
C ILE A 201 -16.94 -17.26 19.57
N HIS A 202 -16.02 -18.22 19.63
CA HIS A 202 -14.58 -18.01 19.73
C HIS A 202 -13.81 -18.60 18.54
N THR A 203 -14.29 -19.70 17.99
CA THR A 203 -13.64 -20.48 16.92
C THR A 203 -14.41 -20.43 15.61
N VAL A 204 -13.75 -20.84 14.53
CA VAL A 204 -14.40 -20.96 13.22
C VAL A 204 -15.48 -22.06 13.24
N ALA A 205 -15.24 -23.18 13.93
CA ALA A 205 -16.23 -24.25 14.07
C ALA A 205 -17.51 -23.74 14.75
N GLU A 206 -17.39 -23.05 15.89
CA GLU A 206 -18.54 -22.44 16.58
C GLU A 206 -19.26 -21.41 15.71
N THR A 207 -18.52 -20.67 14.87
CA THR A 207 -19.11 -19.72 13.92
C THR A 207 -19.97 -20.45 12.88
N ALA A 208 -19.50 -21.59 12.37
CA ALA A 208 -20.26 -22.41 11.44
C ALA A 208 -21.48 -23.05 12.11
N GLU A 209 -21.36 -23.48 13.36
CA GLU A 209 -22.44 -24.10 14.14
C GLU A 209 -23.55 -23.11 14.53
N ALA A 210 -23.20 -21.85 14.81
CA ALA A 210 -24.17 -20.79 15.09
C ALA A 210 -25.18 -20.58 13.93
N GLY A 211 -24.76 -20.87 12.70
CA GLY A 211 -25.61 -20.79 11.51
C GLY A 211 -25.78 -19.36 10.96
N GLU A 212 -26.26 -19.28 9.73
CA GLU A 212 -26.37 -17.99 9.01
C GLU A 212 -27.32 -17.01 9.70
N ALA A 213 -28.49 -17.49 10.16
CA ALA A 213 -29.51 -16.63 10.74
C ALA A 213 -29.01 -15.89 11.98
N GLU A 214 -28.23 -16.57 12.83
CA GLU A 214 -27.65 -15.98 14.03
C GLU A 214 -26.56 -14.96 13.69
N LEU A 215 -25.67 -15.28 12.75
CA LEU A 215 -24.63 -14.35 12.31
C LEU A 215 -25.21 -13.10 11.63
N VAL A 216 -26.28 -13.24 10.85
CA VAL A 216 -27.03 -12.12 10.28
C VAL A 216 -27.67 -11.27 11.37
N ARG A 217 -28.24 -11.89 12.41
CA ARG A 217 -28.81 -11.18 13.56
C ARG A 217 -27.75 -10.37 14.32
N LEU A 218 -26.55 -10.94 14.51
CA LEU A 218 -25.45 -10.32 15.25
C LEU A 218 -24.72 -9.22 14.46
N LEU A 219 -24.53 -9.43 13.16
CA LEU A 219 -23.58 -8.65 12.35
C LEU A 219 -24.25 -7.89 11.18
N GLY A 220 -25.55 -8.11 10.96
CA GLY A 220 -26.28 -7.62 9.80
C GLY A 220 -26.10 -8.53 8.58
N LYS A 221 -27.03 -8.38 7.62
CA LYS A 221 -27.17 -9.29 6.47
C LYS A 221 -25.88 -9.50 5.69
N ALA A 222 -25.24 -8.43 5.23
CA ALA A 222 -24.07 -8.53 4.37
C ALA A 222 -22.88 -9.19 5.06
N HIS A 223 -22.56 -8.78 6.29
CA HIS A 223 -21.41 -9.30 7.02
C HIS A 223 -21.68 -10.71 7.58
N GLY A 224 -22.88 -10.95 8.10
CA GLY A 224 -23.28 -12.25 8.65
C GLY A 224 -23.29 -13.37 7.61
N THR A 225 -23.92 -13.15 6.46
CA THR A 225 -23.93 -14.13 5.36
C THR A 225 -22.51 -14.42 4.85
N GLY A 226 -21.69 -13.38 4.68
CA GLY A 226 -20.30 -13.54 4.25
C GLY A 226 -19.46 -14.33 5.26
N LEU A 227 -19.58 -14.01 6.55
CA LEU A 227 -18.85 -14.71 7.61
C LEU A 227 -19.26 -16.18 7.73
N TYR A 228 -20.55 -16.47 7.60
CA TYR A 228 -21.06 -17.85 7.59
C TYR A 228 -20.46 -18.67 6.45
N GLY A 229 -20.47 -18.13 5.22
CA GLY A 229 -19.84 -18.78 4.07
C GLY A 229 -18.36 -19.08 4.31
N MET A 230 -17.62 -18.10 4.82
CA MET A 230 -16.20 -18.23 5.17
C MET A 230 -15.96 -19.30 6.25
N ALA A 231 -16.80 -19.39 7.28
CA ALA A 231 -16.69 -20.40 8.32
C ALA A 231 -16.91 -21.83 7.79
N LEU A 232 -17.66 -21.98 6.69
CA LEU A 232 -17.82 -23.23 5.95
C LEU A 232 -16.69 -23.48 4.92
N GLY A 233 -15.64 -22.65 4.90
CA GLY A 233 -14.56 -22.72 3.92
C GLY A 233 -14.93 -22.22 2.53
N ARG A 234 -16.13 -21.63 2.35
CA ARG A 234 -16.64 -21.24 1.03
C ARG A 234 -16.23 -19.82 0.69
N ASP A 235 -15.49 -19.68 -0.40
CA ASP A 235 -15.14 -18.41 -1.02
C ASP A 235 -15.12 -18.58 -2.54
N GLU A 236 -16.10 -17.99 -3.24
CA GLU A 236 -16.27 -18.11 -4.69
C GLU A 236 -15.68 -16.92 -5.46
N ARG A 237 -15.05 -15.96 -4.77
CA ARG A 237 -14.51 -14.77 -5.41
C ARG A 237 -13.35 -15.17 -6.33
N PRO A 238 -13.38 -14.83 -7.64
CA PRO A 238 -12.27 -15.09 -8.54
C PRO A 238 -11.10 -14.15 -8.24
N VAL A 239 -9.90 -14.51 -8.67
CA VAL A 239 -8.77 -13.57 -8.74
C VAL A 239 -9.06 -12.57 -9.86
N VAL A 240 -9.01 -11.29 -9.57
CA VAL A 240 -9.33 -10.21 -10.51
C VAL A 240 -8.11 -9.34 -10.72
N ALA A 241 -7.58 -9.32 -11.95
CA ALA A 241 -6.34 -8.61 -12.27
C ALA A 241 -6.44 -7.09 -12.12
N GLU A 242 -7.59 -6.53 -12.52
CA GLU A 242 -7.82 -5.08 -12.53
C GLU A 242 -9.00 -4.70 -11.64
N ARG A 243 -8.79 -3.69 -10.81
CA ARG A 243 -9.87 -3.02 -10.08
C ARG A 243 -9.76 -1.53 -10.30
N ASP A 244 -10.81 -0.94 -10.83
CA ASP A 244 -10.92 0.52 -10.87
C ASP A 244 -10.96 1.09 -9.45
N ALA A 245 -10.13 2.10 -9.24
CA ALA A 245 -10.19 2.89 -8.02
C ALA A 245 -11.58 3.54 -7.91
N LYS A 246 -12.19 3.45 -6.73
CA LYS A 246 -13.51 4.07 -6.48
C LYS A 246 -13.41 5.50 -5.97
N SER A 247 -12.26 5.84 -5.41
CA SER A 247 -11.95 7.16 -4.87
C SER A 247 -10.44 7.40 -4.80
N VAL A 248 -10.08 8.68 -4.80
CA VAL A 248 -8.74 9.17 -4.50
C VAL A 248 -8.85 10.06 -3.28
N SER A 249 -8.00 9.87 -2.26
CA SER A 249 -8.00 10.74 -1.09
C SER A 249 -6.60 10.92 -0.51
N VAL A 250 -6.44 12.01 0.23
CA VAL A 250 -5.25 12.34 1.02
C VAL A 250 -5.71 12.83 2.38
N GLU A 251 -5.03 12.39 3.43
CA GLU A 251 -5.32 12.80 4.79
C GLU A 251 -4.04 12.89 5.61
N ASP A 252 -3.98 13.85 6.52
CA ASP A 252 -2.86 14.06 7.41
C ASP A 252 -3.37 14.11 8.87
N THR A 253 -2.69 13.36 9.75
CA THR A 253 -2.86 13.49 11.20
C THR A 253 -1.81 14.45 11.74
N PHE A 254 -2.25 15.52 12.40
CA PHE A 254 -1.34 16.54 12.91
C PHE A 254 -0.67 16.12 14.22
N GLU A 255 0.57 16.54 14.44
CA GLU A 255 1.32 16.27 15.68
C GLU A 255 0.66 16.90 16.90
N VAL A 256 0.10 18.10 16.71
CA VAL A 256 -0.67 18.86 17.70
C VAL A 256 -2.02 19.18 17.07
N ASP A 257 -3.09 19.10 17.85
CA ASP A 257 -4.44 19.41 17.36
C ASP A 257 -4.51 20.87 16.91
N LEU A 258 -5.14 21.10 15.76
CA LEU A 258 -5.32 22.42 15.18
C LEU A 258 -6.55 23.08 15.79
N THR A 259 -6.35 24.19 16.49
CA THR A 259 -7.44 24.99 17.09
C THR A 259 -7.69 26.29 16.33
N ASP A 260 -6.73 26.76 15.54
CA ASP A 260 -6.86 27.94 14.69
C ASP A 260 -7.65 27.61 13.40
N ARG A 261 -8.80 28.25 13.24
CA ARG A 261 -9.69 28.10 12.08
C ARG A 261 -9.00 28.46 10.77
N THR A 262 -8.15 29.49 10.76
CA THR A 262 -7.42 29.92 9.56
C THR A 262 -6.44 28.83 9.12
N ARG A 263 -5.70 28.27 10.09
CA ARG A 263 -4.80 27.15 9.84
C ARG A 263 -5.54 25.90 9.35
N VAL A 264 -6.67 25.55 9.95
CA VAL A 264 -7.52 24.42 9.50
C VAL A 264 -7.95 24.62 8.04
N ARG A 265 -8.42 25.82 7.68
CA ARG A 265 -8.81 26.16 6.31
C ARG A 265 -7.64 26.00 5.33
N ASN A 266 -6.47 26.52 5.67
CA ASN A 266 -5.27 26.43 4.83
C ASN A 266 -4.83 24.97 4.63
N GLU A 267 -4.92 24.14 5.66
CA GLU A 267 -4.61 22.71 5.54
C GLU A 267 -5.60 21.96 4.64
N VAL A 268 -6.90 22.28 4.70
CA VAL A 268 -7.89 21.72 3.76
C VAL A 268 -7.56 22.10 2.31
N LEU A 269 -7.22 23.37 2.05
CA LEU A 269 -6.83 23.82 0.70
C LEU A 269 -5.60 23.06 0.19
N ARG A 270 -4.57 22.94 1.02
CA ARG A 270 -3.34 22.17 0.68
C ARG A 270 -3.64 20.70 0.42
N LEU A 271 -4.54 20.08 1.20
CA LEU A 271 -4.96 18.70 1.00
C LEU A 271 -5.79 18.54 -0.28
N ALA A 272 -6.64 19.51 -0.62
CA ALA A 272 -7.38 19.51 -1.89
C ALA A 272 -6.43 19.55 -3.10
N ASP A 273 -5.42 20.42 -3.08
CA ASP A 273 -4.40 20.50 -4.16
C ASP A 273 -3.64 19.17 -4.32
N ARG A 274 -3.22 18.55 -3.20
CA ARG A 274 -2.58 17.24 -3.20
C ARG A 274 -3.53 16.14 -3.72
N CYS A 275 -4.80 16.19 -3.36
CA CYS A 275 -5.81 15.24 -3.83
C CYS A 275 -5.95 15.33 -5.34
N VAL A 276 -6.05 16.55 -5.88
CA VAL A 276 -6.18 16.80 -7.33
C VAL A 276 -4.91 16.40 -8.09
N ALA A 277 -3.72 16.73 -7.57
CA ALA A 277 -2.47 16.28 -8.18
C ALA A 277 -2.41 14.75 -8.29
N ARG A 278 -2.87 14.03 -7.25
CA ARG A 278 -2.97 12.57 -7.27
C ARG A 278 -4.02 12.07 -8.25
N LEU A 279 -5.18 12.73 -8.32
CA LEU A 279 -6.26 12.43 -9.24
C LEU A 279 -5.79 12.55 -10.71
N ARG A 280 -5.11 13.65 -11.04
CA ARG A 280 -4.47 13.90 -12.35
C ARG A 280 -3.40 12.89 -12.70
N SER A 281 -2.51 12.56 -11.76
CA SER A 281 -1.46 11.56 -11.97
C SER A 281 -2.03 10.16 -12.30
N ALA A 282 -3.27 9.89 -11.87
CA ALA A 282 -3.98 8.66 -12.17
C ALA A 282 -4.82 8.74 -13.45
N GLY A 283 -4.81 9.88 -14.17
CA GLY A 283 -5.62 10.09 -15.38
C GLY A 283 -7.12 10.07 -15.13
N ARG A 284 -7.56 10.39 -13.90
CA ARG A 284 -8.98 10.36 -13.52
C ARG A 284 -9.50 11.77 -13.24
N SER A 285 -10.81 11.93 -13.29
CA SER A 285 -11.57 13.03 -12.70
C SER A 285 -12.62 12.43 -11.75
N GLY A 286 -13.35 13.24 -10.98
CA GLY A 286 -14.42 12.70 -10.14
C GLY A 286 -15.46 13.71 -9.71
N ARG A 287 -16.63 13.19 -9.33
CA ARG A 287 -17.84 14.01 -9.16
C ARG A 287 -18.15 14.40 -7.72
N THR A 288 -17.73 13.60 -6.74
CA THR A 288 -18.09 13.81 -5.34
C THR A 288 -16.87 14.18 -4.54
N VAL A 289 -16.85 15.41 -4.02
CA VAL A 289 -15.81 15.90 -3.09
C VAL A 289 -16.23 15.52 -1.68
N VAL A 290 -15.28 15.00 -0.90
CA VAL A 290 -15.47 14.53 0.47
C VAL A 290 -14.42 15.18 1.35
N ILE A 291 -14.83 15.69 2.51
CA ILE A 291 -13.90 16.02 3.60
C ILE A 291 -14.10 15.06 4.76
N LYS A 292 -13.00 14.78 5.45
CA LYS A 292 -12.96 14.03 6.70
C LYS A 292 -12.30 14.89 7.77
N VAL A 293 -12.96 15.02 8.90
CA VAL A 293 -12.45 15.74 10.07
C VAL A 293 -12.48 14.79 11.25
N ARG A 294 -11.32 14.54 11.88
CA ARG A 294 -11.27 13.84 13.16
C ARG A 294 -10.93 14.85 14.25
N ASN A 295 -11.72 14.85 15.32
CA ASN A 295 -11.51 15.72 16.47
C ASN A 295 -10.50 15.11 17.45
N TYR A 296 -10.09 15.91 18.44
CA TYR A 296 -9.18 15.52 19.52
C TYR A 296 -9.64 14.25 20.29
N ASP A 297 -10.96 14.05 20.41
CA ASP A 297 -11.61 12.93 21.09
C ASP A 297 -11.77 11.68 20.19
N PHE A 298 -11.17 11.68 19.00
CA PHE A 298 -11.25 10.66 17.96
C PHE A 298 -12.61 10.51 17.26
N SER A 299 -13.62 11.33 17.59
CA SER A 299 -14.85 11.41 16.80
C SER A 299 -14.51 11.83 15.37
N THR A 300 -15.10 11.15 14.38
CA THR A 300 -14.83 11.39 12.96
C THR A 300 -16.10 11.84 12.26
N LEU A 301 -16.04 13.01 11.65
CA LEU A 301 -17.09 13.59 10.81
C LEU A 301 -16.68 13.47 9.35
N THR A 302 -17.63 13.11 8.50
CA THR A 302 -17.45 13.11 7.05
C THR A 302 -18.57 13.91 6.42
N ARG A 303 -18.21 14.76 5.46
CA ARG A 303 -19.15 15.58 4.67
C ARG A 303 -18.80 15.43 3.21
N SER A 304 -19.79 15.42 2.35
CA SER A 304 -19.60 15.25 0.92
C SER A 304 -20.55 16.11 0.11
N GLU A 305 -20.06 16.63 -1.01
CA GLU A 305 -20.83 17.36 -2.01
C GLU A 305 -20.65 16.66 -3.36
N THR A 306 -21.75 16.44 -4.09
CA THR A 306 -21.69 15.88 -5.45
C THR A 306 -21.93 16.99 -6.45
N LEU A 307 -20.95 17.21 -7.32
CA LEU A 307 -20.93 18.25 -8.35
C LEU A 307 -21.77 17.83 -9.56
N ARG A 308 -22.04 18.79 -10.46
CA ARG A 308 -22.80 18.56 -11.70
C ARG A 308 -22.08 17.64 -12.69
N GLY A 309 -20.77 17.83 -12.82
CA GLY A 309 -19.89 17.01 -13.66
C GLY A 309 -18.68 16.53 -12.88
N PRO A 310 -17.99 15.47 -13.35
CA PRO A 310 -16.71 15.09 -12.80
C PRO A 310 -15.67 16.18 -13.12
N THR A 311 -14.80 16.48 -12.17
CA THR A 311 -13.76 17.51 -12.33
C THR A 311 -12.44 17.03 -11.77
N ASP A 312 -11.36 17.58 -12.31
CA ASP A 312 -10.01 17.53 -11.76
C ASP A 312 -9.45 18.96 -11.57
N ASP A 313 -10.30 19.99 -11.56
CA ASP A 313 -9.90 21.38 -11.35
C ASP A 313 -9.60 21.64 -9.85
N PRO A 314 -8.35 22.05 -9.51
CA PRO A 314 -7.99 22.44 -8.16
C PRO A 314 -8.89 23.52 -7.56
N ALA A 315 -9.34 24.51 -8.36
CA ALA A 315 -10.20 25.60 -7.88
C ALA A 315 -11.55 25.06 -7.41
N VAL A 316 -12.20 24.25 -8.23
CA VAL A 316 -13.52 23.65 -7.93
C VAL A 316 -13.45 22.74 -6.71
N VAL A 317 -12.43 21.88 -6.63
CA VAL A 317 -12.27 20.96 -5.48
C VAL A 317 -11.97 21.71 -4.19
N ARG A 318 -11.13 22.76 -4.25
CA ARG A 318 -10.85 23.63 -3.09
C ARG A 318 -12.11 24.32 -2.58
N GLU A 319 -12.88 24.92 -3.48
CA GLU A 319 -14.10 25.64 -3.11
C GLU A 319 -15.12 24.72 -2.44
N ALA A 320 -15.37 23.54 -3.04
CA ALA A 320 -16.26 22.53 -2.46
C ALA A 320 -15.75 22.02 -1.10
N ALA A 321 -14.46 21.75 -0.95
CA ALA A 321 -13.89 21.30 0.32
C ALA A 321 -14.03 22.37 1.43
N VAL A 322 -13.88 23.65 1.09
CA VAL A 322 -14.08 24.76 2.03
C VAL A 322 -15.55 24.91 2.42
N ARG A 323 -16.49 24.85 1.47
CA ARG A 323 -17.93 24.87 1.79
C ARG A 323 -18.32 23.74 2.73
N LEU A 324 -17.79 22.54 2.48
CA LEU A 324 -18.03 21.39 3.35
C LEU A 324 -17.44 21.62 4.75
N LEU A 325 -16.25 22.24 4.86
CA LEU A 325 -15.59 22.52 6.14
C LEU A 325 -16.42 23.48 7.00
N GLU A 326 -17.09 24.46 6.38
CA GLU A 326 -17.94 25.42 7.08
C GLU A 326 -19.16 24.77 7.75
N THR A 327 -19.54 23.55 7.33
CA THR A 327 -20.60 22.75 7.97
C THR A 327 -20.14 21.90 9.16
N VAL A 328 -18.85 21.99 9.52
CA VAL A 328 -18.23 21.19 10.59
C VAL A 328 -17.77 22.10 11.73
N ASP A 329 -18.16 21.73 12.95
CA ASP A 329 -17.61 22.37 14.15
C ASP A 329 -16.16 21.88 14.38
N THR A 330 -15.24 22.84 14.39
CA THR A 330 -13.79 22.63 14.56
C THR A 330 -13.25 23.24 15.85
N THR A 331 -14.12 23.79 16.70
CA THR A 331 -13.74 24.53 17.92
C THR A 331 -13.03 23.65 18.97
N GLY A 332 -13.40 22.37 19.07
CA GLY A 332 -12.78 21.42 20.00
C GLY A 332 -11.32 21.05 19.67
N GLY A 333 -10.81 21.45 18.52
CA GLY A 333 -9.48 21.08 18.03
C GLY A 333 -9.53 19.89 17.07
N VAL A 334 -8.87 20.07 15.92
CA VAL A 334 -8.86 19.13 14.81
C VAL A 334 -7.58 18.31 14.83
N ARG A 335 -7.72 16.99 14.93
CA ARG A 335 -6.63 16.02 14.98
C ARG A 335 -6.18 15.53 13.60
N LEU A 336 -7.12 15.33 12.68
CA LEU A 336 -6.86 14.87 11.31
C LEU A 336 -7.80 15.58 10.35
N LEU A 337 -7.25 16.00 9.21
CA LEU A 337 -8.01 16.48 8.05
C LEU A 337 -7.74 15.57 6.85
N GLY A 338 -8.78 15.31 6.07
CA GLY A 338 -8.67 14.60 4.82
C GLY A 338 -9.57 15.21 3.76
N VAL A 339 -9.11 15.18 2.52
CA VAL A 339 -9.89 15.54 1.33
C VAL A 339 -9.83 14.35 0.37
N GLY A 340 -10.98 14.02 -0.22
CA GLY A 340 -11.09 12.96 -1.20
C GLY A 340 -12.08 13.29 -2.30
N VAL A 341 -11.91 12.60 -3.42
CA VAL A 341 -12.82 12.64 -4.57
C VAL A 341 -13.26 11.22 -4.89
N SER A 342 -14.55 11.01 -5.10
CA SER A 342 -15.15 9.73 -5.49
C SER A 342 -16.10 9.88 -6.68
N GLY A 343 -16.63 8.76 -7.17
CA GLY A 343 -17.39 8.74 -8.43
C GLY A 343 -16.45 9.08 -9.57
N LEU A 344 -15.34 8.34 -9.63
CA LEU A 344 -14.27 8.59 -10.59
C LEU A 344 -14.73 8.25 -12.00
N ALA A 345 -14.28 9.07 -12.95
CA ALA A 345 -14.41 8.83 -14.38
C ALA A 345 -13.02 8.91 -15.02
N ASP A 346 -12.86 8.31 -16.19
CA ASP A 346 -11.70 8.62 -17.03
C ASP A 346 -11.69 10.11 -17.32
N PHE A 347 -10.50 10.68 -17.43
CA PHE A 347 -10.33 12.06 -17.83
C PHE A 347 -11.00 12.28 -19.19
N THR A 348 -12.24 12.73 -19.17
CA THR A 348 -12.91 13.37 -20.29
C THR A 348 -12.51 14.82 -20.19
N GLN A 349 -11.67 15.27 -21.13
CA GLN A 349 -11.42 16.68 -21.40
C GLN A 349 -12.77 17.41 -21.26
N GLU A 350 -12.86 18.32 -20.28
CA GLU A 350 -14.10 19.05 -20.02
C GLU A 350 -14.63 19.59 -21.35
N ASP A 351 -15.88 19.22 -21.64
CA ASP A 351 -16.62 19.58 -22.84
C ASP A 351 -16.34 21.05 -23.15
N LEU A 352 -15.66 21.32 -24.27
CA LEU A 352 -15.35 22.65 -24.79
C LEU A 352 -16.63 23.53 -24.84
N PHE A 353 -17.80 22.89 -24.91
CA PHE A 353 -19.11 23.51 -24.84
C PHE A 353 -19.48 24.13 -23.48
N ALA A 354 -19.01 23.59 -22.36
CA ALA A 354 -19.28 24.12 -21.03
C ALA A 354 -18.50 25.42 -20.77
N GLN A 355 -17.23 25.47 -21.21
CA GLN A 355 -16.39 26.67 -21.14
C GLN A 355 -16.96 27.80 -22.03
N LEU A 356 -17.39 27.47 -23.26
CA LEU A 356 -18.03 28.44 -24.16
C LEU A 356 -19.37 28.98 -23.63
N ALA A 357 -20.11 28.19 -22.84
CA ALA A 357 -21.35 28.63 -22.21
C ALA A 357 -21.06 29.63 -21.06
N THR A 358 -20.04 29.36 -20.24
CA THR A 358 -19.62 30.25 -19.16
C THR A 358 -18.99 31.54 -19.69
N GLU A 359 -18.22 31.46 -20.79
CA GLU A 359 -17.67 32.64 -21.47
C GLU A 359 -18.76 33.50 -22.13
N ARG A 360 -19.82 32.90 -22.68
CA ARG A 360 -20.99 33.63 -23.19
C ARG A 360 -21.78 34.32 -22.07
N GLU A 361 -22.02 33.64 -20.95
CA GLU A 361 -22.69 34.24 -19.79
C GLU A 361 -21.86 35.37 -19.15
N ALA A 362 -20.53 35.22 -19.10
CA ALA A 362 -19.62 36.27 -18.63
C ALA A 362 -19.53 37.46 -19.61
N ALA A 363 -19.55 37.22 -20.92
CA ALA A 363 -19.55 38.27 -21.94
C ALA A 363 -20.87 39.06 -21.96
N GLU A 364 -22.01 38.41 -21.69
CA GLU A 364 -23.31 39.08 -21.55
C GLU A 364 -23.41 39.93 -20.27
N GLN A 365 -22.72 39.53 -19.18
CA GLN A 365 -22.65 40.32 -17.95
C GLN A 365 -21.64 41.48 -18.03
N ALA A 366 -20.54 41.33 -18.78
CA ALA A 366 -19.54 42.38 -18.97
C ALA A 366 -20.00 43.52 -19.90
N ALA A 367 -20.98 43.27 -20.79
CA ALA A 367 -21.54 44.29 -21.68
C ALA A 367 -22.43 45.33 -20.98
N GLY A 368 -22.70 45.18 -19.67
CA GLY A 368 -23.62 46.03 -18.90
C GLY A 368 -23.00 47.01 -17.89
N ALA A 369 -21.67 47.01 -17.69
CA ALA A 369 -21.05 47.87 -16.68
C ALA A 369 -19.65 48.35 -17.10
N THR A 370 -19.57 49.53 -17.70
CA THR A 370 -18.33 50.27 -17.93
C THR A 370 -18.17 51.38 -16.90
N ALA A 371 -17.12 51.31 -16.07
CA ALA A 371 -16.16 52.37 -15.77
C ALA A 371 -15.25 51.97 -14.59
N GLU A 372 -13.95 51.82 -14.85
CA GLU A 372 -12.86 51.74 -13.86
C GLU A 372 -12.53 53.12 -13.25
N PRO A 373 -11.69 53.18 -12.19
CA PRO A 373 -10.25 53.33 -12.44
C PRO A 373 -9.29 52.53 -11.51
N GLU A 374 -8.25 51.99 -12.16
CA GLU A 374 -6.81 51.96 -11.85
C GLU A 374 -6.29 51.91 -10.38
N GLY A 375 -5.65 50.78 -10.03
CA GLY A 375 -4.18 50.72 -9.94
C GLY A 375 -3.48 50.92 -8.58
N VAL A 376 -3.23 49.83 -7.84
CA VAL A 376 -2.06 49.72 -6.94
C VAL A 376 -1.45 48.32 -7.05
N ALA A 377 -0.19 48.26 -7.49
CA ALA A 377 0.58 47.04 -7.69
C ALA A 377 0.87 46.34 -6.35
N ALA A 378 0.41 45.10 -6.20
CA ALA A 378 0.81 44.21 -5.13
C ALA A 378 2.09 43.47 -5.55
N GLY A 379 3.15 43.65 -4.76
CA GLY A 379 4.46 43.05 -5.00
C GLY A 379 4.41 41.53 -5.10
N GLU A 380 5.18 41.01 -6.06
CA GLU A 380 5.45 39.61 -6.26
C GLU A 380 6.02 38.97 -4.97
N PRO A 381 5.55 37.79 -4.54
CA PRO A 381 6.13 37.10 -3.41
C PRO A 381 7.50 36.53 -3.81
N GLU A 382 8.53 36.96 -3.08
CA GLU A 382 9.91 36.43 -3.12
C GLU A 382 9.93 34.88 -3.15
N PRO A 383 10.55 34.25 -4.16
CA PRO A 383 10.75 32.81 -4.21
C PRO A 383 11.99 32.43 -3.37
N GLY A 384 11.84 31.55 -2.38
CA GLY A 384 13.00 30.81 -1.85
C GLY A 384 13.20 30.73 -0.34
N ALA A 385 12.14 30.73 0.47
CA ALA A 385 12.27 30.12 1.80
C ALA A 385 12.24 28.59 1.64
N GLU A 386 13.40 27.97 1.34
CA GLU A 386 13.56 26.51 1.44
C GLU A 386 13.09 26.09 2.84
N LEU A 387 12.04 25.26 2.91
CA LEU A 387 11.62 24.65 4.16
C LEU A 387 12.84 23.99 4.83
N PRO A 388 13.04 24.15 6.15
CA PRO A 388 14.23 23.64 6.81
C PRO A 388 14.39 22.14 6.55
N ARG A 389 15.57 21.72 6.07
CA ARG A 389 15.91 20.32 5.80
C ARG A 389 15.67 19.48 7.05
N ARG A 390 14.65 18.63 7.04
CA ARG A 390 14.32 17.73 8.16
C ARG A 390 14.89 16.35 7.90
N TRP A 391 15.91 16.00 8.67
CA TRP A 391 16.52 14.67 8.66
C TRP A 391 15.78 13.73 9.60
N HIS A 392 15.08 12.75 9.04
CA HIS A 392 14.40 11.71 9.83
C HIS A 392 15.22 10.41 9.85
N PRO A 393 15.24 9.68 10.98
CA PRO A 393 15.80 8.34 11.05
C PRO A 393 15.36 7.45 9.90
N GLY A 394 16.32 6.78 9.26
CA GLY A 394 16.10 5.87 8.13
C GLY A 394 16.33 6.49 6.75
N LEU A 395 16.23 7.82 6.60
CA LEU A 395 16.41 8.49 5.30
C LEU A 395 17.81 8.28 4.71
N ASP A 396 17.86 8.10 3.40
CA ASP A 396 19.12 7.99 2.66
C ASP A 396 19.72 9.39 2.42
N VAL A 397 21.03 9.47 2.51
CA VAL A 397 21.81 10.70 2.33
C VAL A 397 23.07 10.41 1.54
N ILE A 398 23.60 11.45 0.91
CA ILE A 398 24.91 11.42 0.29
C ILE A 398 25.72 12.57 0.88
N HIS A 399 26.94 12.27 1.31
CA HIS A 399 27.92 13.26 1.72
C HIS A 399 29.05 13.33 0.68
N GLU A 400 29.53 14.52 0.33
CA GLU A 400 30.58 14.68 -0.70
C GLU A 400 31.84 13.87 -0.41
N GLU A 401 32.35 13.93 0.83
CA GLU A 401 33.54 13.17 1.26
C GLU A 401 33.26 11.68 1.54
N PHE A 402 32.16 11.35 2.23
CA PHE A 402 31.92 10.00 2.78
C PHE A 402 31.01 9.12 1.93
N GLY A 403 30.46 9.66 0.85
CA GLY A 403 29.56 8.95 -0.06
C GLY A 403 28.18 8.68 0.55
N ALA A 404 27.58 7.56 0.15
CA ALA A 404 26.23 7.18 0.55
C ALA A 404 26.15 6.74 2.02
N GLY A 405 25.07 7.14 2.69
CA GLY A 405 24.78 6.75 4.04
C GLY A 405 23.30 6.92 4.38
N TRP A 406 22.97 6.76 5.65
CA TRP A 406 21.60 6.92 6.13
C TRP A 406 21.56 7.59 7.50
N VAL A 407 20.50 8.35 7.75
CA VAL A 407 20.27 9.08 9.00
C VAL A 407 19.94 8.10 10.12
N GLN A 408 20.81 7.99 11.12
CA GLN A 408 20.55 7.20 12.33
C GLN A 408 19.69 7.99 13.33
N GLY A 409 19.88 9.30 13.40
CA GLY A 409 19.15 10.18 14.31
C GLY A 409 19.41 11.65 14.00
N SER A 410 18.48 12.51 14.41
CA SER A 410 18.59 13.97 14.26
C SER A 410 17.96 14.67 15.46
N GLY A 411 18.57 15.76 15.91
CA GLY A 411 18.11 16.55 17.04
C GLY A 411 19.12 17.61 17.48
N VAL A 412 18.64 18.67 18.12
CA VAL A 412 19.48 19.75 18.68
C VAL A 412 20.45 20.35 17.64
N GLY A 413 19.96 20.58 16.42
CA GLY A 413 20.77 21.14 15.32
C GLY A 413 21.84 20.20 14.75
N ARG A 414 21.84 18.91 15.12
CA ARG A 414 22.78 17.91 14.61
C ARG A 414 22.08 16.72 13.96
N VAL A 415 22.75 16.12 12.99
CA VAL A 415 22.32 14.89 12.31
C VAL A 415 23.44 13.85 12.38
N THR A 416 23.11 12.63 12.79
CA THR A 416 24.04 11.50 12.86
C THR A 416 23.76 10.55 11.71
N VAL A 417 24.77 10.29 10.90
CA VAL A 417 24.70 9.51 9.68
C VAL A 417 25.63 8.31 9.79
N ARG A 418 25.15 7.15 9.35
CA ARG A 418 25.96 5.95 9.17
C ARG A 418 26.24 5.74 7.67
N PHE A 419 27.50 5.64 7.31
CA PHE A 419 27.95 5.48 5.91
C PHE A 419 28.17 4.01 5.59
N GLU A 420 27.12 3.35 5.09
CA GLU A 420 27.13 1.95 4.67
C GLU A 420 26.25 1.73 3.44
N ALA A 421 26.62 0.76 2.62
CA ALA A 421 25.84 0.28 1.48
C ALA A 421 25.23 -1.10 1.78
N PRO A 422 24.14 -1.51 1.08
CA PRO A 422 23.46 -2.78 1.34
C PRO A 422 24.39 -4.01 1.29
N TRP A 423 25.39 -4.04 0.42
CA TRP A 423 26.34 -5.15 0.29
C TRP A 423 27.63 -4.99 1.10
N SER A 424 27.78 -3.90 1.85
CA SER A 424 28.99 -3.62 2.64
C SER A 424 28.93 -4.21 4.06
N ALA A 425 30.08 -4.24 4.74
CA ALA A 425 30.11 -4.41 6.19
C ALA A 425 29.52 -3.17 6.90
N PRO A 426 29.04 -3.30 8.16
CA PRO A 426 28.53 -2.16 8.92
C PRO A 426 29.50 -0.97 8.93
N GLY A 427 28.98 0.19 8.52
CA GLY A 427 29.78 1.37 8.25
C GLY A 427 30.13 2.22 9.46
N ARG A 428 30.96 3.25 9.27
CA ARG A 428 31.28 4.24 10.31
C ARG A 428 30.13 5.23 10.50
N VAL A 429 30.04 5.79 11.70
CA VAL A 429 29.07 6.82 12.08
C VAL A 429 29.78 8.16 12.19
N ARG A 430 29.16 9.23 11.68
CA ARG A 430 29.61 10.61 11.87
C ARG A 430 28.42 11.52 12.16
N THR A 431 28.69 12.66 12.80
CA THR A 431 27.66 13.63 13.18
C THR A 431 28.00 15.00 12.62
N PHE A 432 27.05 15.57 11.88
CA PHE A 432 27.18 16.85 11.16
C PHE A 432 26.21 17.89 11.75
N ALA A 433 26.38 19.14 11.32
CA ALA A 433 25.33 20.14 11.48
C ALA A 433 24.15 19.78 10.55
N VAL A 434 22.91 20.12 10.92
CA VAL A 434 21.73 19.81 10.09
C VAL A 434 21.70 20.56 8.75
N ASP A 435 22.43 21.67 8.68
CA ASP A 435 22.61 22.56 7.53
C ASP A 435 23.96 22.37 6.84
N ASP A 436 24.67 21.26 7.12
CA ASP A 436 25.93 20.93 6.46
C ASP A 436 25.75 20.92 4.93
N PRO A 437 26.47 21.79 4.18
CA PRO A 437 26.28 21.93 2.74
C PRO A 437 26.72 20.69 1.96
N ALA A 438 27.65 19.89 2.50
CA ALA A 438 28.11 18.67 1.88
C ALA A 438 27.13 17.50 2.05
N LEU A 439 26.11 17.66 2.89
CA LEU A 439 25.08 16.63 3.16
C LEU A 439 23.78 16.93 2.40
N ARG A 440 23.41 16.03 1.50
CA ARG A 440 22.19 16.12 0.68
C ARG A 440 21.33 14.86 0.76
N PRO A 441 20.01 14.95 0.48
CA PRO A 441 19.17 13.77 0.31
C PRO A 441 19.76 12.82 -0.73
N GLY A 442 19.68 11.52 -0.45
CA GLY A 442 20.09 10.46 -1.34
C GLY A 442 18.90 9.64 -1.83
N GLU A 443 19.12 8.87 -2.89
CA GLU A 443 18.18 7.84 -3.35
C GLU A 443 18.56 6.47 -2.76
N PRO A 444 17.59 5.56 -2.57
CA PRO A 444 17.88 4.21 -2.11
C PRO A 444 18.84 3.49 -3.07
N LEU A 445 19.88 2.88 -2.51
CA LEU A 445 20.76 1.98 -3.26
C LEU A 445 20.03 0.64 -3.52
N PRO A 446 20.32 -0.05 -4.64
CA PRO A 446 19.81 -1.39 -4.90
C PRO A 446 20.10 -2.35 -3.73
N LEU A 447 19.17 -3.25 -3.39
CA LEU A 447 19.43 -4.24 -2.32
C LEU A 447 20.41 -5.33 -2.77
N ARG A 448 20.51 -5.56 -4.09
CA ARG A 448 21.37 -6.54 -4.77
C ARG A 448 22.17 -5.87 -5.87
N GLY A 449 23.25 -6.51 -6.33
CA GLY A 449 24.05 -6.02 -7.46
C GLY A 449 24.98 -4.85 -7.09
N GLY A 450 25.98 -5.12 -6.24
CA GLY A 450 27.06 -4.15 -6.00
C GLY A 450 27.87 -3.85 -7.27
N PRO A 451 28.81 -2.88 -7.22
CA PRO A 451 29.51 -2.34 -8.41
C PRO A 451 30.24 -3.39 -9.30
N ASP A 452 30.49 -4.61 -8.81
CA ASP A 452 31.10 -5.70 -9.57
C ASP A 452 30.12 -6.71 -10.19
N GLN A 453 28.80 -6.47 -10.12
CA GLN A 453 27.79 -7.36 -10.71
C GLN A 453 27.01 -6.61 -11.78
N SER A 454 27.50 -6.72 -13.02
CA SER A 454 26.80 -6.35 -14.25
C SER A 454 25.37 -6.87 -14.23
N SER A 455 24.40 -5.96 -14.35
CA SER A 455 22.99 -6.26 -14.48
C SER A 455 22.71 -6.87 -15.86
N ALA A 456 22.74 -8.20 -15.96
CA ALA A 456 21.90 -8.88 -16.94
C ALA A 456 20.50 -9.00 -16.33
N PRO A 457 19.42 -8.62 -17.03
CA PRO A 457 18.08 -8.88 -16.54
C PRO A 457 17.89 -10.38 -16.37
N ALA A 458 17.54 -10.81 -15.15
CA ALA A 458 17.06 -12.15 -14.90
C ALA A 458 15.71 -12.27 -15.60
N ILE A 459 15.55 -13.34 -16.39
CA ILE A 459 14.35 -13.77 -17.14
C ILE A 459 14.33 -13.34 -18.61
N ARG A 460 14.79 -14.24 -19.48
CA ARG A 460 14.13 -14.51 -20.77
C ARG A 460 13.31 -15.79 -20.58
N PRO A 461 11.99 -15.80 -20.85
CA PRO A 461 11.27 -17.06 -20.92
C PRO A 461 11.85 -17.91 -22.07
N LYS A 462 12.12 -19.20 -21.81
CA LYS A 462 12.34 -20.16 -22.88
C LYS A 462 11.04 -20.28 -23.66
N SER A 463 10.97 -19.64 -24.82
CA SER A 463 9.95 -19.95 -25.82
C SER A 463 10.07 -21.42 -26.16
N VAL A 464 9.03 -22.19 -25.89
CA VAL A 464 8.85 -23.52 -26.47
C VAL A 464 8.54 -23.30 -27.94
N SER A 465 9.51 -23.58 -28.82
CA SER A 465 9.26 -23.65 -30.26
C SER A 465 8.39 -24.88 -30.54
N PRO A 466 7.34 -24.78 -31.38
CA PRO A 466 6.68 -25.95 -31.91
C PRO A 466 7.59 -26.64 -32.94
N ALA A 467 7.53 -27.96 -32.94
CA ALA A 467 8.29 -28.85 -33.81
C ALA A 467 7.97 -28.60 -35.30
N ASP A 468 9.00 -28.83 -36.11
CA ASP A 468 8.97 -28.79 -37.58
C ASP A 468 7.87 -29.69 -38.17
N GLU A 469 6.97 -29.10 -38.95
CA GLU A 469 6.25 -29.80 -40.02
C GLU A 469 6.87 -29.37 -41.35
N ASP A 470 7.78 -30.22 -41.83
CA ASP A 470 8.43 -30.11 -43.13
C ASP A 470 7.55 -30.81 -44.18
N GLU A 471 6.60 -30.09 -44.78
CA GLU A 471 5.96 -30.48 -46.03
C GLU A 471 6.57 -29.66 -47.17
N SER A 472 7.60 -30.22 -47.82
CA SER A 472 7.90 -29.87 -49.21
C SER A 472 7.83 -31.11 -50.09
N ALA A 473 6.81 -31.09 -50.94
CA ALA A 473 6.60 -32.01 -52.02
C ALA A 473 7.76 -31.93 -53.03
N GLY A 474 8.36 -33.08 -53.35
CA GLY A 474 9.32 -33.24 -54.43
C GLY A 474 9.49 -34.73 -54.74
N GLY A 475 8.74 -35.22 -55.73
CA GLY A 475 8.61 -36.63 -56.03
C GLY A 475 9.84 -37.26 -56.67
N ALA A 476 9.90 -38.59 -56.60
CA ALA A 476 10.36 -39.50 -57.66
C ALA A 476 10.32 -40.95 -57.16
N GLU A 477 9.45 -41.74 -57.81
CA GLU A 477 9.80 -43.05 -58.39
C GLU A 477 10.33 -44.24 -57.56
N ILE A 478 9.65 -45.38 -57.81
CA ILE A 478 10.21 -46.74 -58.02
C ILE A 478 10.28 -47.71 -56.82
N SER A 479 9.28 -48.60 -56.81
CA SER A 479 9.43 -50.08 -56.90
C SER A 479 9.53 -50.95 -55.63
N ARG A 480 8.54 -51.88 -55.55
CA ARG A 480 8.59 -53.30 -55.14
C ARG A 480 9.20 -53.57 -53.76
N ARG A 481 8.50 -54.19 -52.80
CA ARG A 481 7.82 -55.49 -52.90
C ARG A 481 7.04 -55.73 -51.61
#